data_AF-A0A072PXJ7-F1
#
_entry.id   AF-A0A072PXJ7-F1
#
_cell.length_a   1.000
_cell.length_b   1.000
_cell.length_c   1.000
_cell.angle_alpha   90.00
_cell.angle_beta   90.00
_cell.angle_gamma   90.00
#
_symmetry.space_group_name_H-M   'P 1'
#
loop_
_entity.id
_entity.type
_entity.pdbx_description
1 polymer ?
#
loop_
_entity_poly.entity_id
_entity_poly.type
_entity_poly.pdbx_seq_one_letter_code
_entity_poly.pdbx_strand_id
1 'polypeptide(L)'
;MIQKGADENYKLAYQVGKAAQFPLFAPVEDTGKFVKPALKRSDQFNGKQILAATDYYTVDRITSEFQEVTGKSIRYVQVRPE
;
A
#
# COMPACT_ATOMS: atom_id res chain seq x y z
N MET A 1 -8.14 -0.92 -4.10
CA MET A 1 -8.34 -1.91 -3.01
C MET A 1 -8.50 -3.28 -3.62
N ILE A 2 -7.99 -4.34 -2.96
CA ILE A 2 -8.18 -5.72 -3.40
C ILE A 2 -9.65 -6.10 -3.23
N GLN A 3 -10.25 -6.69 -4.26
CA GLN A 3 -11.64 -7.14 -4.28
C GLN A 3 -11.68 -8.66 -4.42
N LYS A 4 -12.55 -9.33 -3.65
CA LYS A 4 -12.81 -10.77 -3.78
C LYS A 4 -13.89 -11.01 -4.84
N GLY A 5 -13.60 -11.86 -5.83
CA GLY A 5 -14.56 -12.32 -6.83
C GLY A 5 -15.34 -13.56 -6.38
N ALA A 6 -16.32 -13.98 -7.20
CA ALA A 6 -17.21 -15.11 -6.90
C ALA A 6 -16.47 -16.46 -6.80
N ASP A 7 -15.37 -16.64 -7.55
CA ASP A 7 -14.65 -17.92 -7.69
C ASP A 7 -13.34 -17.97 -6.88
N GLU A 8 -13.29 -17.33 -5.71
CA GLU A 8 -12.04 -17.16 -4.92
C GLU A 8 -10.89 -16.44 -5.65
N ASN A 9 -11.17 -15.88 -6.83
CA ASN A 9 -10.24 -15.07 -7.60
C ASN A 9 -10.27 -13.62 -7.12
N TYR A 10 -9.11 -13.06 -6.79
CA TYR A 10 -8.97 -11.69 -6.32
C TYR A 10 -8.64 -10.74 -7.48
N LYS A 11 -9.03 -9.48 -7.35
CA LYS A 11 -8.74 -8.43 -8.32
C LYS A 11 -8.11 -7.22 -7.62
N LEU A 12 -7.02 -6.72 -8.19
CA LEU A 12 -6.45 -5.42 -7.84
C LEU A 12 -6.66 -4.47 -9.02
N ALA A 13 -7.46 -3.43 -8.82
CA ALA A 13 -7.79 -2.46 -9.87
C ALA A 13 -7.27 -1.06 -9.51
N TYR A 14 -6.37 -0.51 -10.33
CA TYR A 14 -5.84 0.85 -10.19
C TYR A 14 -5.65 1.51 -11.55
N GLN A 15 -5.54 2.85 -11.58
CA GLN A 15 -5.35 3.63 -12.81
C GLN A 15 -3.89 3.73 -13.27
N VAL A 16 -2.95 3.19 -12.48
CA VAL A 16 -1.51 3.34 -12.71
C VAL A 16 -0.92 2.17 -13.50
N GLY A 17 0.27 2.36 -14.08
CA GLY A 17 1.01 1.26 -14.71
C GLY A 17 1.59 0.27 -13.69
N LYS A 18 2.03 -0.91 -14.14
CA LYS A 18 2.62 -1.94 -13.27
C LYS A 18 3.90 -1.49 -12.54
N ALA A 19 4.69 -0.62 -13.19
CA ALA A 19 5.91 -0.07 -12.63
C ALA A 19 5.67 1.03 -11.58
N ALA A 20 4.41 1.44 -11.37
CA ALA A 20 4.10 2.43 -10.35
C ALA A 20 4.43 1.88 -8.96
N GLN A 21 5.05 2.73 -8.14
CA GLN A 21 5.42 2.41 -6.77
C GLN A 21 4.40 3.01 -5.80
N PHE A 22 3.88 2.17 -4.90
CA PHE A 22 2.96 2.55 -3.86
C PHE A 22 3.73 2.72 -2.54
N PRO A 23 3.72 3.91 -1.92
CA PRO A 23 4.25 4.08 -0.57
C PRO A 23 3.32 3.38 0.43
N LEU A 24 3.81 2.33 1.08
CA LEU A 24 3.04 1.54 2.04
C LEU A 24 3.70 1.56 3.42
N PHE A 25 2.88 1.41 4.45
CA PHE A 25 3.29 1.12 5.82
C PHE A 25 2.21 0.28 6.50
N ALA A 26 2.56 -0.42 7.58
CA ALA A 26 1.61 -1.24 8.33
C ALA A 26 0.94 -0.36 9.41
N PRO A 27 -0.35 0.02 9.26
CA PRO A 27 -0.91 1.09 10.09
C PRO A 27 -0.96 0.76 11.58
N VAL A 28 -1.18 -0.51 11.93
CA VAL A 28 -1.28 -0.95 13.33
C VAL A 28 0.10 -0.88 14.01
N GLU A 29 1.15 -1.28 13.30
CA GLU A 29 2.50 -1.41 13.83
C GLU A 29 3.31 -0.10 13.72
N ASP A 30 3.07 0.71 12.68
CA ASP A 30 3.96 1.80 12.31
C ASP A 30 3.40 3.20 12.59
N THR A 31 2.07 3.41 12.68
CA THR A 31 1.50 4.75 12.90
C THR A 31 2.11 5.42 14.15
N GLY A 32 2.20 4.66 15.25
CA GLY A 32 2.80 5.14 16.49
C GLY A 32 4.29 5.52 16.33
N LYS A 33 5.02 4.87 15.42
CA LYS A 33 6.44 5.18 15.14
C LYS A 33 6.61 6.53 14.45
N PHE A 34 5.63 6.97 13.65
CA PHE A 34 5.63 8.30 13.02
C PHE A 34 5.04 9.39 13.92
N VAL A 35 3.93 9.11 14.61
CA VAL A 35 3.22 10.11 15.43
C VAL A 35 3.97 10.45 16.71
N LYS A 36 4.55 9.45 17.40
CA LYS A 36 5.28 9.67 18.66
C LYS A 36 6.42 10.70 18.55
N PRO A 37 7.34 10.62 17.57
CA PRO A 37 8.38 11.64 17.42
C PRO A 37 7.82 13.00 16.99
N ALA A 38 6.77 13.04 16.17
CA ALA A 38 6.12 14.29 15.78
C ALA A 38 5.59 15.06 16.99
N LEU A 39 4.99 14.35 17.96
CA LEU A 39 4.51 14.94 19.22
C LEU A 39 5.64 15.28 20.18
N LYS A 40 6.65 14.41 20.32
CA LYS A 40 7.75 14.60 21.28
C LYS A 40 8.78 15.65 20.86
N ARG A 41 8.86 15.97 19.57
CA ARG A 41 9.79 16.94 18.97
C ARG A 41 9.02 17.99 18.17
N SER A 42 7.97 18.53 18.79
CA SER A 42 7.05 19.46 18.14
C SER A 42 7.75 20.72 17.61
N ASP A 43 8.83 21.16 18.26
CA ASP A 43 9.72 22.24 17.80
C ASP A 43 10.28 21.98 16.39
N GLN A 44 10.54 20.70 16.05
CA GLN A 44 11.11 20.30 14.76
C GLN A 44 10.04 19.97 13.72
N PHE A 45 8.88 19.45 14.16
CA PHE A 45 7.88 18.87 13.25
C PHE A 45 6.59 19.68 13.10
N ASN A 46 6.35 20.70 13.93
CA ASN A 46 5.16 21.55 13.77
C ASN A 46 5.16 22.24 12.40
N GLY A 47 4.03 22.15 11.70
CA GLY A 47 3.86 22.68 10.35
C GLY A 47 4.60 21.92 9.26
N LYS A 48 5.24 20.78 9.56
CA LYS A 48 5.91 19.92 8.58
C LYS A 48 4.98 18.78 8.14
N GLN A 49 5.19 18.32 6.91
CA GLN A 49 4.57 17.12 6.37
C GLN A 49 5.50 15.93 6.55
N ILE A 50 5.00 14.84 7.14
CA ILE A 50 5.71 13.57 7.29
C ILE A 50 5.19 12.61 6.21
N LEU A 51 6.06 12.20 5.29
CA LEU A 51 5.75 11.20 4.25
C LEU A 51 5.95 9.79 4.83
N ALA A 52 4.93 9.29 5.53
CA ALA A 52 4.98 7.99 6.19
C ALA A 52 4.90 6.84 5.18
N ALA A 53 6.05 6.22 4.89
CA ALA A 53 6.17 4.98 4.15
C ALA A 53 7.34 4.18 4.74
N THR A 54 7.15 2.88 4.94
CA THR A 54 8.24 1.97 5.34
C THR A 54 8.83 1.23 4.16
N ASP A 55 8.08 1.09 3.06
CA ASP A 55 8.56 0.49 1.82
C ASP A 55 7.71 0.94 0.60
N TYR A 56 8.23 0.72 -0.60
CA TYR A 56 7.62 1.11 -1.88
C TYR A 56 7.39 -0.14 -2.74
N TYR A 57 6.12 -0.49 -2.92
CA TYR A 57 5.77 -1.73 -3.61
C TYR A 57 5.34 -1.46 -5.04
N THR A 58 5.78 -2.29 -5.98
CA THR A 58 5.20 -2.34 -7.33
C THR A 58 3.95 -3.20 -7.32
N VAL A 59 3.14 -3.09 -8.38
CA VAL A 59 1.99 -3.98 -8.58
C VAL A 59 2.42 -5.44 -8.57
N ASP A 60 3.51 -5.77 -9.25
CA ASP A 60 3.97 -7.15 -9.38
C ASP A 60 4.33 -7.74 -8.01
N ARG A 61 5.04 -6.99 -7.16
CA ARG A 61 5.36 -7.39 -5.78
C ARG A 61 4.12 -7.61 -4.93
N ILE A 62 3.15 -6.70 -4.99
CA ILE A 62 1.87 -6.84 -4.26
C ILE A 62 1.17 -8.13 -4.67
N THR A 63 1.10 -8.42 -5.98
CA THR A 63 0.40 -9.61 -6.46
C THR A 63 1.14 -10.90 -6.14
N SER A 64 2.47 -10.92 -6.21
CA SER A 64 3.27 -12.12 -5.90
C SER A 64 3.23 -12.45 -4.42
N GLU A 65 3.44 -11.47 -3.54
CA GLU A 65 3.40 -11.70 -2.09
C GLU A 65 2.00 -12.08 -1.62
N PHE A 66 0.96 -11.51 -2.20
CA PHE A 66 -0.42 -11.93 -1.92
C PHE A 66 -0.64 -13.40 -2.26
N GLN A 67 -0.18 -13.85 -3.44
CA GLN A 67 -0.27 -15.26 -3.84
C GLN A 67 0.54 -16.16 -2.92
N GLU A 68 1.76 -15.75 -2.55
CA GLU A 68 2.66 -16.51 -1.68
C GLU A 68 2.07 -16.73 -0.28
N VAL A 69 1.53 -15.68 0.34
CA VAL A 69 1.02 -15.74 1.72
C VAL A 69 -0.37 -16.35 1.80
N THR A 70 -1.22 -16.14 0.80
CA THR A 70 -2.62 -16.58 0.85
C THR A 70 -2.89 -17.87 0.09
N GLY A 71 -2.03 -18.25 -0.86
CA GLY A 71 -2.28 -19.32 -1.83
C GLY A 71 -3.35 -18.99 -2.87
N LYS A 72 -3.93 -17.78 -2.86
CA LYS A 72 -5.06 -17.41 -3.72
C LYS A 72 -4.62 -16.59 -4.92
N SER A 73 -5.24 -16.86 -6.07
CA SER A 73 -4.94 -16.13 -7.30
C SER A 73 -5.45 -14.69 -7.24
N ILE A 74 -4.64 -13.75 -7.72
CA ILE A 74 -5.00 -12.34 -7.87
C ILE A 74 -4.61 -11.84 -9.26
N ARG A 75 -5.49 -11.06 -9.89
CA ARG A 75 -5.22 -10.40 -11.17
C ARG A 75 -5.17 -8.89 -11.02
N TYR A 76 -4.13 -8.27 -11.59
CA TYR A 76 -4.09 -6.82 -11.77
C TYR A 76 -4.89 -6.38 -12.99
N VAL A 77 -5.67 -5.31 -12.83
CA VAL A 77 -6.41 -4.64 -13.91
C VAL A 77 -6.10 -3.15 -13.87
N GLN A 78 -5.42 -2.66 -14.91
CA GLN A 78 -5.27 -1.23 -15.08
C GLN A 78 -6.57 -0.63 -15.64
N VAL A 79 -7.19 0.27 -14.89
CA VAL A 79 -8.42 0.97 -15.29
C VAL A 79 -8.02 2.27 -16.00
N ARG A 80 -8.63 2.56 -17.16
CA ARG A 80 -8.47 3.84 -17.84
C ARG A 80 -9.70 4.72 -17.57
N PRO A 81 -9.56 6.05 -17.48
CA PRO A 81 -10.72 6.94 -17.52
C PRO A 81 -11.46 6.76 -18.86
N GLU A 82 -12.79 6.90 -18.86
CA GLU A 82 -13.61 7.02 -20.06
C GLU A 82 -13.44 8.39 -20.72
#